data_AF-A0AAN7CK91-F1
#
_entry.id   AF-A0AAN7CK91-F1
#
_cell.length_a   1.000
_cell.length_b   1.000
_cell.length_c   1.000
_cell.angle_alpha   90.00
_cell.angle_beta   90.00
_cell.angle_gamma   90.00
#
_symmetry.space_group_name_H-M   'P 1'
#
loop_
_entity.id
_entity.type
_entity.pdbx_description
1 polymer ?
#
loop_
_entity_poly.entity_id
_entity_poly.type
_entity_poly.pdbx_seq_one_letter_code
_entity_poly.pdbx_strand_id
1 'polypeptide(L)'
;MGSVKERVVLGPEERAMVCTLNSAYSVIEVWRRLVAAADFKVLSGEWKALRGNERYLEADRLFLRWEQEGEQREGPAYLIVRILLSLSPELHLEVNTLYVKVEATAENIVIILFALYRREKDIPAPPLIRLSFHATVLQMGTGGFRPGCLVNTPCLQYTLPAVRDPDDRSKTKIIVTPNIGRNKIKTT
;
A
#
# COMPACT_ATOMS: atom_id res chain seq x y z
N MET A 1 14.37 -19.28 13.86
CA MET A 1 12.90 -19.12 13.95
C MET A 1 12.30 -19.85 12.76
N GLY A 2 11.64 -20.98 12.98
CA GLY A 2 11.06 -21.77 11.88
C GLY A 2 9.87 -21.05 11.25
N SER A 3 9.72 -21.19 9.93
CA SER A 3 8.56 -20.70 9.17
C SER A 3 7.27 -21.43 9.53
N VAL A 4 7.33 -22.53 10.28
CA VAL A 4 6.18 -23.30 10.77
C VAL A 4 5.84 -22.88 12.19
N LYS A 5 4.58 -22.50 12.43
CA LYS A 5 4.06 -22.17 13.77
C LYS A 5 2.73 -22.88 14.00
N GLU A 6 2.49 -23.27 15.24
CA GLU A 6 1.18 -23.74 15.68
C GLU A 6 0.16 -22.59 15.60
N ARG A 7 -0.96 -22.79 14.91
CA ARG A 7 -2.07 -21.83 14.81
C ARG A 7 -3.39 -22.51 15.13
N VAL A 8 -4.29 -21.75 15.75
CA VAL A 8 -5.68 -22.16 15.94
C VAL A 8 -6.35 -22.24 14.56
N VAL A 9 -6.99 -23.37 14.28
CA VAL A 9 -7.73 -23.62 13.05
C VAL A 9 -9.16 -24.03 13.37
N LEU A 10 -10.09 -23.74 12.47
CA LEU A 10 -11.49 -24.13 12.61
C LEU A 10 -11.65 -25.55 12.06
N GLY A 11 -11.47 -26.54 12.93
CA GLY A 11 -11.58 -27.98 12.66
C GLY A 11 -11.52 -28.78 13.97
N PRO A 12 -11.86 -30.07 13.99
CA PRO A 12 -11.85 -30.91 15.20
C PRO A 12 -10.47 -31.01 15.86
N GLU A 13 -9.40 -30.67 15.14
CA GLU A 13 -8.03 -30.65 15.65
C GLU A 13 -7.70 -29.41 16.48
N GLU A 14 -8.49 -28.33 16.39
CA GLU A 14 -8.36 -27.01 17.04
C GLU A 14 -7.04 -26.24 16.82
N ARG A 15 -5.94 -26.93 16.52
CA ARG A 15 -4.61 -26.41 16.25
C ARG A 15 -3.93 -27.20 15.14
N ALA A 16 -3.22 -26.49 14.26
CA ALA A 16 -2.41 -27.10 13.23
C ALA A 16 -1.03 -26.43 13.14
N MET A 17 -0.03 -27.21 12.77
CA MET A 17 1.28 -26.68 12.40
C MET A 17 1.20 -26.10 10.99
N VAL A 18 1.20 -24.77 10.90
CA VAL A 18 1.01 -24.05 9.63
C VAL A 18 2.29 -23.36 9.24
N CYS A 19 2.72 -23.55 7.99
CA CYS A 19 3.76 -22.71 7.40
C CYS A 19 3.22 -21.28 7.26
N THR A 20 3.82 -20.35 7.99
CA THR A 20 3.42 -18.94 8.05
C THR A 20 3.73 -18.16 6.78
N LEU A 21 4.58 -18.71 5.90
CA LEU A 21 4.90 -18.16 4.59
C LEU A 21 4.64 -19.24 3.53
N ASN A 22 3.36 -19.48 3.25
CA ASN A 22 2.93 -20.39 2.19
C ASN A 22 2.41 -19.65 0.95
N SER A 23 2.53 -18.32 0.86
CA SER A 23 2.04 -17.54 -0.27
C SER A 23 3.18 -16.99 -1.11
N ALA A 24 3.14 -17.25 -2.42
CA ALA A 24 4.08 -16.69 -3.38
C ALA A 24 4.08 -15.15 -3.34
N TYR A 25 2.91 -14.54 -3.13
CA TYR A 25 2.78 -13.09 -3.01
C TYR A 25 3.46 -12.52 -1.76
N SER A 26 3.46 -13.24 -0.64
CA SER A 26 4.20 -12.80 0.55
C SER A 26 5.70 -12.77 0.30
N VAL A 27 6.23 -13.77 -0.41
CA VAL A 27 7.65 -13.82 -0.80
C VAL A 27 7.99 -12.68 -1.76
N ILE A 28 7.13 -12.42 -2.75
CA ILE A 28 7.27 -11.29 -3.69
C ILE A 28 7.27 -9.96 -2.94
N GLU A 29 6.42 -9.80 -1.93
CA GLU A 29 6.36 -8.57 -1.13
C GLU A 29 7.63 -8.36 -0.29
N VAL A 30 8.20 -9.43 0.27
CA VAL A 30 9.52 -9.35 0.93
C VAL A 30 10.60 -8.93 -0.06
N TRP A 31 10.64 -9.56 -1.24
CA TRP A 31 11.56 -9.18 -2.32
C TRP A 31 11.44 -7.70 -2.70
N ARG A 32 10.21 -7.20 -2.87
CA ARG A 32 9.95 -5.77 -3.16
C ARG A 32 10.53 -4.85 -2.11
N ARG A 33 10.36 -5.18 -0.83
CA ARG A 33 10.89 -4.37 0.28
C ARG A 33 12.41 -4.40 0.33
N LEU A 34 13.04 -5.54 0.00
CA LEU A 34 14.49 -5.65 -0.09
C LEU A 34 15.04 -4.81 -1.24
N VAL A 35 14.43 -4.87 -2.42
CA VAL A 35 14.81 -4.04 -3.56
C VAL A 35 14.67 -2.56 -3.23
N ALA A 36 13.56 -2.13 -2.64
CA ALA A 36 13.35 -0.75 -2.22
C ALA A 36 14.37 -0.29 -1.17
N ALA A 37 14.72 -1.16 -0.21
CA ALA A 37 15.72 -0.86 0.80
C ALA A 37 17.13 -0.77 0.20
N ALA A 38 17.48 -1.65 -0.73
CA ALA A 38 18.76 -1.62 -1.44
C ALA A 38 18.88 -0.37 -2.31
N ASP A 39 17.84 -0.06 -3.09
CA ASP A 39 17.79 1.15 -3.91
C ASP A 39 17.97 2.40 -3.05
N PHE A 40 17.18 2.53 -1.97
CA PHE A 40 17.23 3.70 -1.11
C PHE A 40 18.53 3.83 -0.31
N LYS A 41 19.02 2.75 0.32
CA LYS A 41 20.12 2.81 1.30
C LYS A 41 21.50 2.55 0.71
N VAL A 42 21.59 1.78 -0.36
CA VAL A 42 22.87 1.33 -0.92
C VAL A 42 23.14 2.04 -2.24
N LEU A 43 22.18 1.97 -3.18
CA LEU A 43 22.42 2.37 -4.57
C LEU A 43 22.19 3.86 -4.83
N SER A 44 21.32 4.53 -4.04
CA SER A 44 20.91 5.91 -4.29
C SER A 44 22.06 6.94 -4.25
N GLY A 45 23.07 6.72 -3.40
CA GLY A 45 24.23 7.61 -3.29
C GLY A 45 25.14 7.51 -4.50
N GLU A 46 25.50 6.29 -4.88
CA GLU A 46 26.40 6.00 -5.99
C GLU A 46 25.75 6.34 -7.34
N TRP A 47 24.46 6.04 -7.51
CA TRP A 47 23.68 6.44 -8.69
C TRP A 47 23.66 7.95 -8.91
N LYS A 48 23.45 8.73 -7.84
CA LYS A 48 23.47 10.21 -7.91
C LYS A 48 24.85 10.73 -8.27
N ALA A 49 25.90 10.16 -7.69
CA ALA A 49 27.29 10.55 -7.98
C ALA A 49 27.66 10.26 -9.45
N LEU A 50 27.27 9.10 -9.97
CA LEU A 50 27.52 8.74 -11.38
C LEU A 50 26.77 9.64 -12.35
N ARG A 51 25.51 9.99 -12.07
CA ARG A 51 24.76 10.98 -12.87
C ARG A 51 25.39 12.37 -12.82
N GLY A 52 25.86 12.80 -11.66
CA GLY A 52 26.56 14.07 -11.51
C GLY A 52 27.86 14.16 -12.31
N ASN A 53 28.46 13.01 -12.60
CA ASN A 53 29.67 12.87 -13.44
C ASN A 53 29.34 12.48 -14.89
N GLU A 54 28.10 12.67 -15.35
CA GLU A 54 27.63 12.35 -16.71
C GLU A 54 27.79 10.87 -17.14
N ARG A 55 28.00 9.95 -16.18
CA ARG A 55 28.13 8.49 -16.42
C ARG A 55 26.77 7.80 -16.41
N TYR A 56 25.88 8.25 -17.30
CA TYR A 56 24.48 7.82 -17.32
C TYR A 56 24.29 6.32 -17.53
N LEU A 57 25.07 5.69 -18.41
CA LEU A 57 24.99 4.25 -18.69
C LEU A 57 25.33 3.39 -17.47
N GLU A 58 26.27 3.84 -16.65
CA GLU A 58 26.69 3.13 -15.44
C GLU A 58 25.71 3.36 -14.29
N ALA A 59 25.20 4.58 -14.18
CA ALA A 59 24.12 4.89 -13.26
C ALA A 59 22.88 4.03 -13.55
N ASP A 60 22.52 3.83 -14.82
CA ASP A 60 21.33 3.05 -15.19
C ASP A 60 21.43 1.56 -14.79
N ARG A 61 22.65 1.01 -14.72
CA ARG A 61 22.90 -0.37 -14.24
C ARG A 61 22.63 -0.54 -12.75
N LEU A 62 22.79 0.53 -11.96
CA LEU A 62 22.51 0.54 -10.52
C LEU A 62 21.03 0.77 -10.22
N PHE A 63 20.22 1.05 -11.23
CA PHE A 63 18.80 1.27 -11.04
C PHE A 63 18.04 -0.05 -11.16
N LEU A 64 17.59 -0.60 -10.03
CA LEU A 64 16.77 -1.81 -9.99
C LEU A 64 15.35 -1.47 -10.44
N ARG A 65 15.17 -1.22 -11.75
CA ARG A 65 13.90 -0.81 -12.35
C ARG A 65 12.77 -1.75 -11.94
N TRP A 66 11.72 -1.14 -11.41
CA TRP A 66 10.39 -1.71 -11.31
C TRP A 66 9.48 -0.91 -12.22
N GLU A 67 9.65 -1.06 -13.53
CA GLU A 67 8.81 -0.34 -14.47
C GLU A 67 7.44 -1.00 -14.53
N GLN A 68 6.41 -0.21 -14.27
CA GLN A 68 5.02 -0.56 -14.55
C GLN A 68 4.54 0.37 -15.66
N GLU A 69 4.75 -0.03 -16.91
CA GLU A 69 4.07 0.61 -18.04
C GLU A 69 2.79 -0.16 -18.36
N GLY A 70 1.65 0.40 -17.94
CA GLY A 70 0.35 -0.22 -18.13
C GLY A 70 0.23 -1.57 -17.43
N GLU A 71 -0.09 -2.62 -18.21
CA GLU A 71 -0.17 -4.01 -17.75
C GLU A 71 1.19 -4.73 -17.76
N GLN A 72 2.20 -4.17 -18.45
CA GLN A 72 3.50 -4.80 -18.56
C GLN A 72 4.41 -4.36 -17.44
N ARG A 73 5.10 -5.34 -16.87
CA ARG A 73 6.08 -5.17 -15.80
C ARG A 73 7.42 -5.64 -16.32
N GLU A 74 8.42 -4.78 -16.24
CA GLU A 74 9.75 -5.04 -16.78
C GLU A 74 10.86 -4.66 -15.79
N GLY A 75 12.08 -5.15 -16.06
CA GLY A 75 13.28 -4.84 -15.29
C GLY A 75 13.84 -6.00 -14.46
N PRO A 76 15.09 -5.87 -13.98
CA PRO A 76 15.82 -6.94 -13.29
C PRO A 76 15.12 -7.38 -12.00
N ALA A 77 14.49 -6.45 -11.27
CA ALA A 77 13.72 -6.77 -10.07
C ALA A 77 12.46 -7.58 -10.37
N TYR A 78 11.84 -7.36 -11.54
CA TYR A 78 10.65 -8.11 -11.95
C TYR A 78 10.98 -9.50 -12.52
N LEU A 79 12.16 -9.70 -13.14
CA LEU A 79 12.60 -11.03 -13.56
C LEU A 79 12.64 -12.01 -12.38
N ILE A 80 13.09 -11.57 -11.21
CA ILE A 80 13.10 -12.40 -10.00
C ILE A 80 11.66 -12.75 -9.56
N VAL A 81 10.70 -11.84 -9.72
CA VAL A 81 9.28 -12.15 -9.46
C VAL A 81 8.79 -13.26 -10.38
N ARG A 82 9.13 -13.20 -11.67
CA ARG A 82 8.74 -14.25 -12.63
C ARG A 82 9.34 -15.60 -12.27
N ILE A 83 10.62 -15.62 -11.87
CA ILE A 83 11.31 -16.83 -11.41
C ILE A 83 10.64 -17.39 -10.15
N LEU A 84 10.33 -16.53 -9.16
CA LEU A 84 9.63 -16.96 -7.95
C LEU A 84 8.25 -17.56 -8.25
N LEU A 85 7.50 -16.96 -9.19
CA LEU A 85 6.21 -17.50 -9.63
C LEU A 85 6.35 -18.84 -10.36
N SER A 86 7.36 -19.00 -11.22
CA SER A 86 7.59 -20.29 -11.91
C SER A 86 8.02 -21.39 -10.94
N LEU A 87 8.76 -21.04 -9.88
CA LEU A 87 9.18 -21.99 -8.85
C LEU A 87 8.09 -22.24 -7.78
N SER A 88 6.98 -21.51 -7.81
CA SER A 88 5.95 -21.61 -6.77
C SER A 88 5.38 -23.03 -6.60
N PRO A 89 5.11 -23.82 -7.67
CA PRO A 89 4.67 -25.21 -7.52
C PRO A 89 5.70 -26.10 -6.82
N GLU A 90 6.99 -25.94 -7.17
CA GLU A 90 8.10 -26.71 -6.59
C GLU A 90 8.36 -26.35 -5.12
N LEU A 91 8.14 -25.07 -4.77
CA LEU A 91 8.29 -24.55 -3.42
C LEU A 91 7.01 -24.71 -2.57
N HIS A 92 5.97 -25.36 -3.12
CA HIS A 92 4.65 -25.50 -2.50
C HIS A 92 4.06 -24.15 -2.03
N LEU A 93 4.30 -23.09 -2.80
CA LEU A 93 3.75 -21.76 -2.56
C LEU A 93 2.40 -21.62 -3.26
N GLU A 94 1.41 -21.18 -2.49
CA GLU A 94 0.10 -20.82 -3.00
C GLU A 94 0.19 -19.54 -3.82
N VAL A 95 -0.25 -19.64 -5.07
CA VAL A 95 -0.28 -18.53 -6.04
C VAL A 95 -1.67 -17.90 -6.10
N ASN A 96 -2.72 -18.61 -5.67
CA ASN A 96 -4.05 -18.03 -5.61
C ASN A 96 -4.22 -17.17 -4.36
N THR A 97 -4.77 -15.97 -4.51
CA THR A 97 -5.27 -15.23 -3.36
C THR A 97 -6.45 -16.00 -2.76
N LEU A 98 -6.23 -16.60 -1.59
CA LEU A 98 -7.25 -17.36 -0.84
C LEU A 98 -8.38 -16.47 -0.28
N TYR A 99 -8.26 -15.15 -0.40
CA TYR A 99 -9.28 -14.21 0.03
C TYR A 99 -9.99 -13.61 -1.18
N VAL A 100 -11.32 -13.57 -1.11
CA VAL A 100 -12.13 -12.78 -2.03
C VAL A 100 -11.99 -11.32 -1.62
N LYS A 101 -11.48 -10.49 -2.53
CA LYS A 101 -11.44 -9.05 -2.32
C LYS A 101 -12.86 -8.50 -2.46
N VAL A 102 -13.49 -8.22 -1.33
CA VAL A 102 -14.78 -7.53 -1.29
C VAL A 102 -14.59 -6.01 -1.26
N GLU A 103 -15.56 -5.28 -1.76
CA GLU A 103 -15.61 -3.83 -1.66
C GLU A 103 -15.67 -3.42 -0.18
N ALA A 104 -14.93 -2.39 0.20
CA ALA A 104 -15.01 -1.82 1.54
C ALA A 104 -16.29 -0.97 1.62
N THR A 105 -17.20 -1.32 2.53
CA THR A 105 -18.43 -0.55 2.75
C THR A 105 -18.23 0.59 3.75
N ALA A 106 -19.19 1.51 3.81
CA ALA A 106 -19.18 2.57 4.81
C ALA A 106 -19.14 1.99 6.25
N GLU A 107 -19.85 0.89 6.51
CA GLU A 107 -19.82 0.19 7.80
C GLU A 107 -18.43 -0.32 8.15
N ASN A 108 -17.68 -0.84 7.16
CA ASN A 108 -16.30 -1.27 7.41
C ASN A 108 -15.41 -0.10 7.84
N ILE A 109 -15.56 1.07 7.20
CA ILE A 109 -14.81 2.28 7.57
C ILE A 109 -15.18 2.74 8.98
N VAL A 110 -16.48 2.72 9.32
CA VAL A 110 -16.96 3.06 10.66
C VAL A 110 -16.38 2.11 11.71
N ILE A 111 -16.36 0.80 11.45
CA ILE A 111 -15.78 -0.20 12.36
C ILE A 111 -14.28 0.06 12.59
N ILE A 112 -13.52 0.38 11.53
CA ILE A 112 -12.10 0.70 11.64
C ILE A 112 -11.91 1.95 12.51
N LEU A 113 -12.65 3.02 12.24
CA LEU A 113 -12.56 4.26 13.02
C LEU A 113 -12.96 4.05 14.47
N PHE A 114 -14.02 3.27 14.73
CA PHE A 114 -14.45 2.93 16.07
C PHE A 114 -13.37 2.15 16.82
N ALA A 115 -12.72 1.18 16.18
CA ALA A 115 -11.62 0.42 16.77
C ALA A 115 -10.43 1.33 17.11
N LEU A 116 -10.06 2.23 16.20
CA LEU A 116 -8.96 3.20 16.41
C LEU A 116 -9.25 4.15 17.57
N TYR A 117 -10.50 4.61 17.68
CA TYR A 117 -10.94 5.48 18.76
C TYR A 117 -10.99 4.74 20.10
N ARG A 118 -11.60 3.55 20.15
CA ARG A 118 -11.76 2.77 21.39
C ARG A 118 -10.46 2.20 21.92
N ARG A 119 -9.54 1.82 21.03
CA ARG A 119 -8.26 1.19 21.39
C ARG A 119 -7.09 2.15 21.28
N GLU A 120 -7.34 3.45 21.48
CA GLU A 120 -6.32 4.48 21.28
C GLU A 120 -5.05 4.28 22.13
N LYS A 121 -5.17 3.61 23.29
CA LYS A 121 -4.08 3.30 24.22
C LYS A 121 -3.18 2.17 23.73
N ASP A 122 -3.70 1.32 22.86
CA ASP A 122 -2.98 0.19 22.27
C ASP A 122 -2.19 0.61 21.03
N ILE A 123 -2.33 1.86 20.58
CA ILE A 123 -1.63 2.42 19.41
C ILE A 123 -0.46 3.25 19.94
N PRO A 124 0.80 2.73 19.87
CA PRO A 124 1.98 3.42 20.40
C PRO A 124 2.40 4.55 19.45
N ALA A 125 1.58 5.59 19.34
CA ALA A 125 1.81 6.75 18.49
C ALA A 125 1.34 8.05 19.17
N PRO A 126 2.02 9.18 18.92
CA PRO A 126 1.59 10.49 19.42
C PRO A 126 0.14 10.82 19.00
N PRO A 127 -0.60 11.62 19.79
CA PRO A 127 -1.98 12.00 19.47
C PRO A 127 -2.16 12.53 18.04
N LEU A 128 -1.23 13.37 17.57
CA LEU A 128 -1.29 13.95 16.23
C LEU A 128 -1.19 12.89 15.14
N ILE A 129 -0.30 11.90 15.30
CA ILE A 129 -0.14 10.79 14.35
C ILE A 129 -1.38 9.91 14.33
N ARG A 130 -2.00 9.67 15.50
CA ARG A 130 -3.27 8.94 15.60
C ARG A 130 -4.38 9.69 14.86
N LEU A 131 -4.48 11.01 15.02
CA LEU A 131 -5.44 11.84 14.28
C LEU A 131 -5.20 11.80 12.77
N SER A 132 -3.95 11.91 12.32
CA SER A 132 -3.58 11.78 10.90
C SER A 132 -3.97 10.42 10.33
N PHE A 133 -3.84 9.34 11.11
CA PHE A 133 -4.28 8.01 10.70
C PHE A 133 -5.82 7.93 10.52
N HIS A 134 -6.60 8.52 11.43
CA HIS A 134 -8.06 8.60 11.28
C HIS A 134 -8.45 9.37 10.01
N ALA A 135 -7.82 10.51 9.75
CA ALA A 135 -8.06 11.31 8.55
C ALA A 135 -7.74 10.52 7.27
N THR A 136 -6.66 9.75 7.27
CA THR A 136 -6.29 8.86 6.15
C THR A 136 -7.36 7.81 5.90
N VAL A 137 -7.82 7.11 6.95
CA VAL A 137 -8.87 6.08 6.84
C VAL A 137 -10.17 6.68 6.27
N LEU A 138 -10.57 7.87 6.74
CA LEU A 138 -11.74 8.57 6.22
C LEU A 138 -11.59 8.90 4.73
N GLN A 139 -10.44 9.44 4.33
CA GLN A 139 -10.17 9.78 2.93
C GLN A 139 -10.15 8.53 2.04
N MET A 140 -9.59 7.41 2.51
CA MET A 140 -9.65 6.14 1.81
C MET A 140 -11.09 5.66 1.63
N GLY A 141 -11.90 5.77 2.68
CA GLY A 141 -13.31 5.37 2.66
C GLY A 141 -14.18 6.22 1.74
N THR A 142 -13.94 7.54 1.69
CA THR A 142 -14.76 8.46 0.88
C THR A 142 -14.33 8.54 -0.59
N GLY A 143 -13.03 8.40 -0.87
CA GLY A 143 -12.48 8.58 -2.21
C GLY A 143 -11.92 7.32 -2.85
N GLY A 144 -11.95 6.17 -2.18
CA GLY A 144 -11.35 4.93 -2.67
C GLY A 144 -9.84 5.02 -2.86
N PHE A 145 -9.19 5.96 -2.17
CA PHE A 145 -7.77 6.25 -2.38
C PHE A 145 -6.88 5.13 -1.82
N ARG A 146 -5.75 4.90 -2.49
CA ARG A 146 -4.68 4.06 -1.92
C ARG A 146 -3.94 4.88 -0.86
N PRO A 147 -3.44 4.27 0.24
CA PRO A 147 -2.72 5.00 1.29
C PRO A 147 -1.59 5.88 0.74
N GLY A 148 -0.81 5.37 -0.22
CA GLY A 148 0.30 6.10 -0.84
C GLY A 148 -0.12 7.34 -1.64
N CYS A 149 -1.38 7.45 -2.08
CA CYS A 149 -1.90 8.64 -2.75
C CYS A 149 -2.17 9.79 -1.79
N LEU A 150 -2.30 9.50 -0.48
CA LEU A 150 -2.63 10.49 0.54
C LEU A 150 -1.39 11.07 1.22
N VAL A 151 -0.26 10.36 1.14
CA VAL A 151 1.02 10.79 1.73
C VAL A 151 1.45 12.12 1.12
N ASN A 152 1.74 13.11 1.99
CA ASN A 152 2.16 14.47 1.61
C ASN A 152 1.15 15.25 0.74
N THR A 153 -0.14 14.88 0.79
CA THR A 153 -1.17 15.66 0.08
C THR A 153 -1.26 17.07 0.68
N PRO A 154 -0.94 18.12 -0.08
CA PRO A 154 -0.98 19.48 0.45
C PRO A 154 -2.44 19.92 0.66
N CYS A 155 -2.68 20.79 1.64
CA CYS A 155 -4.01 21.32 1.93
C CYS A 155 -4.65 22.01 0.71
N LEU A 156 -3.84 22.52 -0.23
CA LEU A 156 -4.29 23.13 -1.48
C LEU A 156 -5.08 22.15 -2.38
N GLN A 157 -4.91 20.84 -2.21
CA GLN A 157 -5.70 19.83 -2.90
C GLN A 157 -7.11 19.64 -2.29
N TYR A 158 -7.51 20.44 -1.30
CA TYR A 158 -8.87 20.39 -0.76
C TYR A 158 -9.56 21.73 -0.99
N THR A 159 -10.77 21.69 -1.56
CA THR A 159 -11.66 22.85 -1.62
C THR A 159 -12.74 22.70 -0.56
N LEU A 160 -12.98 23.78 0.18
CA LEU A 160 -13.95 23.85 1.28
C LEU A 160 -15.06 24.87 0.96
N PRO A 161 -15.92 24.62 -0.04
CA PRO A 161 -17.04 25.52 -0.28
C PRO A 161 -18.06 25.44 0.86
N ALA A 162 -18.48 26.59 1.36
CA ALA A 162 -19.69 26.72 2.14
C ALA A 162 -20.87 26.88 1.18
N VAL A 163 -21.79 25.91 1.16
CA VAL A 163 -22.95 25.89 0.28
C VAL A 163 -24.25 25.90 1.09
N ARG A 164 -25.33 26.40 0.50
CA ARG A 164 -26.67 26.24 1.10
C ARG A 164 -27.05 24.77 1.09
N ASP A 165 -27.61 24.29 2.18
CA ASP A 165 -28.13 22.93 2.27
C ASP A 165 -29.25 22.75 1.23
N PRO A 166 -29.15 21.77 0.31
CA PRO A 166 -30.17 21.54 -0.71
C PRO A 166 -31.53 21.18 -0.12
N ASP A 167 -31.55 20.53 1.06
CA ASP A 167 -32.77 20.11 1.74
C ASP A 167 -33.36 21.19 2.65
N ASP A 168 -32.54 22.17 3.07
CA ASP A 168 -32.95 23.30 3.92
C ASP A 168 -32.14 24.56 3.61
N ARG A 169 -32.67 25.40 2.70
CA ARG A 169 -31.96 26.61 2.24
C ARG A 169 -31.72 27.67 3.32
N SER A 170 -32.30 27.54 4.53
CA SER A 170 -31.97 28.41 5.66
C SER A 170 -30.63 28.06 6.31
N LYS A 171 -30.09 26.88 6.04
CA LYS A 171 -28.85 26.36 6.60
C LYS A 171 -27.71 26.39 5.59
N THR A 172 -26.50 26.54 6.11
CA THR A 172 -25.24 26.44 5.35
C THR A 172 -24.50 25.19 5.79
N LYS A 173 -23.99 24.41 4.83
CA LYS A 173 -23.14 23.23 5.03
C LYS A 173 -21.76 23.48 4.42
N ILE A 174 -20.72 22.99 5.08
CA ILE A 174 -19.37 22.94 4.51
C ILE A 174 -19.24 21.61 3.78
N ILE A 175 -18.89 21.65 2.50
CA ILE A 175 -18.54 20.47 1.73
C ILE A 175 -17.02 20.44 1.59
N VAL A 176 -16.41 19.27 1.79
CA VAL A 176 -14.98 19.06 1.52
C VAL A 176 -14.85 18.34 0.19
N THR A 177 -14.21 18.98 -0.80
CA THR A 177 -13.96 18.38 -2.12
C THR A 177 -12.46 18.15 -2.28
N PRO A 178 -11.98 16.90 -2.22
CA PRO A 178 -10.59 16.58 -2.54
C PRO A 178 -10.37 16.63 -4.05
N ASN A 179 -9.37 17.40 -4.49
CA ASN A 179 -8.87 17.48 -5.84
C ASN A 179 -7.48 16.81 -5.91
N ILE A 180 -7.49 15.47 -5.85
CA ILE A 180 -6.28 14.66 -5.95
C ILE A 180 -6.01 14.35 -7.42
N GLY A 181 -4.91 14.88 -7.95
CA GLY A 181 -4.49 14.65 -9.33
C GLY A 181 -4.39 13.16 -9.66
N ARG A 182 -4.98 12.73 -10.77
CA ARG A 182 -4.86 11.35 -11.27
C ARG A 182 -3.46 11.14 -11.83
N ASN A 183 -2.59 10.43 -11.10
CA ASN A 183 -1.26 10.04 -11.60
C ASN A 183 -1.28 8.85 -12.59
N LYS A 184 -2.46 8.32 -12.98
CA LYS A 184 -2.55 7.01 -13.67
C LYS A 184 -3.34 6.97 -14.98
N ILE A 185 -3.91 8.06 -15.46
CA ILE A 185 -4.55 8.08 -16.78
C ILE A 185 -3.84 9.13 -17.61
N LYS A 186 -2.89 8.71 -18.45
CA LYS A 186 -2.49 9.51 -19.60
C LYS A 186 -3.65 9.46 -20.59
N THR A 187 -4.19 10.60 -20.95
CA THR A 187 -5.15 10.72 -22.06
C THR A 187 -4.44 10.19 -23.31
N THR A 188 -4.99 9.10 -23.87
CA THR A 188 -4.68 8.61 -25.22
C THR A 188 -4.96 9.66 -26.27
#